data_AF-A0A285UEB5-F1
#
_entry.id   AF-A0A285UEB5-F1
#
_cell.length_a   1.000
_cell.length_b   1.000
_cell.length_c   1.000
_cell.angle_alpha   90.00
_cell.angle_beta   90.00
_cell.angle_gamma   90.00
#
_symmetry.space_group_name_H-M   'P 1'
#
loop_
_entity.id
_entity.type
_entity.pdbx_description
1 polymer ?
#
loop_
_entity_poly.entity_id
_entity_poly.type
_entity_poly.pdbx_seq_one_letter_code
_entity_poly.pdbx_strand_id
1 'polypeptide(L)'
;MSARDREAGDPKNVKQAAQRMVDFIVALTDHARETNPDFFVIPQNGAWIINDLGSDTARKKAYLDAIGAIAVEDVYHGGDADENNPLNPDEETIEVLKRDFLDNGKPVFAVDYIDGSKRVAQFEKLALKDGFIPFAAPERDLDRLVGTHDGSPAHIRPTAKADTLSGSNLSDRIDGLAGGDSISGRGGGDTVLGGRGNDRLSGGSGDDRLYGCSGGDTLLGGTGDDRLFGEAGSDRLSGGAGNDRLSGGGGNDRLSGGAGNDVLLGGSGIDQFVFDTRLGKANIDTIRDFDVSEDRILLDQDTFTKLKVGALTVSALAIGTKATDSHDRIVYDDKAGALSYDADGAGKVAAVRFANIGAGLDLTAADFLVF
;
A
#
# COMPACT_ATOMS: atom_id res chain seq x y z
N MET A 1 -10.38 0.09 -29.78
CA MET A 1 -11.73 -0.48 -30.00
C MET A 1 -11.56 -1.80 -30.71
N SER A 2 -11.52 -2.87 -29.91
CA SER A 2 -11.54 -4.25 -30.38
C SER A 2 -12.91 -4.58 -30.98
N ALA A 3 -13.06 -5.73 -31.64
CA ALA A 3 -14.37 -6.20 -32.09
C ALA A 3 -15.36 -6.36 -30.92
N ARG A 4 -14.87 -6.64 -29.69
CA ARG A 4 -15.67 -6.79 -28.47
C ARG A 4 -16.30 -5.48 -27.99
N ASP A 5 -15.68 -4.34 -28.26
CA ASP A 5 -16.18 -3.01 -27.85
C ASP A 5 -17.31 -2.47 -28.76
N ARG A 6 -17.62 -3.20 -29.84
CA ARG A 6 -18.41 -2.70 -30.98
C ARG A 6 -19.91 -3.01 -30.88
N GLU A 7 -20.35 -3.84 -29.93
CA GLU A 7 -21.71 -4.40 -29.89
C GLU A 7 -22.82 -3.47 -29.33
N ALA A 8 -22.55 -2.18 -29.08
CA ALA A 8 -23.51 -1.29 -28.40
C ALA A 8 -24.20 -0.21 -29.27
N GLY A 9 -24.04 -0.17 -30.61
CA GLY A 9 -24.50 0.96 -31.45
C GLY A 9 -25.42 0.64 -32.64
N ASP A 10 -26.31 1.58 -33.01
CA ASP A 10 -27.10 1.55 -34.26
C ASP A 10 -26.19 1.61 -35.50
N PRO A 11 -26.22 0.61 -36.41
CA PRO A 11 -25.35 0.55 -37.59
C PRO A 11 -25.39 1.78 -38.51
N LYS A 12 -26.54 2.48 -38.61
CA LYS A 12 -26.63 3.70 -39.42
C LYS A 12 -25.87 4.86 -38.78
N ASN A 13 -25.86 4.93 -37.45
CA ASN A 13 -25.14 5.95 -36.71
C ASN A 13 -23.62 5.70 -36.77
N VAL A 14 -23.19 4.44 -36.75
CA VAL A 14 -21.78 4.05 -36.92
C VAL A 14 -21.24 4.51 -38.28
N LYS A 15 -21.96 4.22 -39.38
CA LYS A 15 -21.53 4.66 -40.72
C LYS A 15 -21.46 6.18 -40.85
N GLN A 16 -22.46 6.91 -40.35
CA GLN A 16 -22.45 8.37 -40.42
C GLN A 16 -21.33 8.98 -39.56
N ALA A 17 -21.07 8.42 -38.39
CA ALA A 17 -19.96 8.84 -37.53
C ALA A 17 -18.61 8.62 -38.24
N ALA A 18 -18.40 7.45 -38.86
CA ALA A 18 -17.20 7.17 -39.64
C ALA A 18 -17.03 8.13 -40.82
N GLN A 19 -18.10 8.43 -41.56
CA GLN A 19 -18.05 9.41 -42.65
C GLN A 19 -17.63 10.80 -42.14
N ARG A 20 -18.21 11.28 -41.03
CA ARG A 20 -17.86 12.59 -40.46
C ARG A 20 -16.43 12.63 -39.93
N MET A 21 -15.97 11.56 -39.29
CA MET A 21 -14.60 11.47 -38.79
C MET A 21 -13.59 11.50 -39.95
N VAL A 22 -13.87 10.76 -41.03
CA VAL A 22 -13.02 10.77 -42.24
C VAL A 22 -13.02 12.14 -42.89
N ASP A 23 -14.19 12.75 -43.09
CA ASP A 23 -14.29 14.08 -43.69
C ASP A 23 -13.53 15.13 -42.84
N PHE A 24 -13.56 15.01 -41.50
CA PHE A 24 -12.78 15.84 -40.59
C PHE A 24 -11.26 15.62 -40.72
N ILE A 25 -10.80 14.37 -40.72
CA ILE A 25 -9.38 14.04 -40.84
C ILE A 25 -8.81 14.53 -42.17
N VAL A 26 -9.55 14.34 -43.27
CA VAL A 26 -9.14 14.85 -44.59
C VAL A 26 -9.01 16.37 -44.58
N ALA A 27 -10.05 17.09 -44.11
CA ALA A 27 -10.02 18.55 -44.06
C ALA A 27 -8.91 19.10 -43.14
N LEU A 28 -8.69 18.47 -41.98
CA LEU A 28 -7.61 18.83 -41.06
C LEU A 28 -6.23 18.63 -41.71
N THR A 29 -6.06 17.51 -42.42
CA THR A 29 -4.81 17.18 -43.12
C THR A 29 -4.54 18.17 -44.25
N ASP A 30 -5.55 18.48 -45.06
CA ASP A 30 -5.43 19.44 -46.15
C ASP A 30 -5.06 20.82 -45.62
N HIS A 31 -5.74 21.29 -44.56
CA HIS A 31 -5.44 22.57 -43.94
C HIS A 31 -4.02 22.62 -43.35
N ALA A 32 -3.58 21.57 -42.67
CA ALA A 32 -2.20 21.50 -42.17
C ALA A 32 -1.17 21.55 -43.31
N ARG A 33 -1.48 20.91 -44.44
CA ARG A 33 -0.62 20.87 -45.64
C ARG A 33 -0.55 22.18 -46.42
N GLU A 34 -1.49 23.10 -46.23
CA GLU A 34 -1.40 24.45 -46.80
C GLU A 34 -0.15 25.20 -46.31
N THR A 35 0.27 24.94 -45.07
CA THR A 35 1.43 25.60 -44.44
C THR A 35 2.63 24.68 -44.29
N ASN A 36 2.42 23.36 -44.25
CA ASN A 36 3.46 22.35 -44.18
C ASN A 36 3.14 21.17 -45.12
N PRO A 37 3.58 21.21 -46.40
CA PRO A 37 3.26 20.18 -47.38
C PRO A 37 3.62 18.75 -46.95
N ASP A 38 4.63 18.60 -46.07
CA ASP A 38 5.11 17.33 -45.55
C ASP A 38 4.44 16.91 -44.23
N PHE A 39 3.35 17.57 -43.83
CA PHE A 39 2.63 17.24 -42.60
C PHE A 39 2.14 15.79 -42.61
N PHE A 40 2.63 15.02 -41.63
CA PHE A 40 2.40 13.59 -41.50
C PHE A 40 1.33 13.32 -40.45
N VAL A 41 0.28 12.57 -40.83
CA VAL A 41 -0.86 12.29 -39.96
C VAL A 41 -0.88 10.81 -39.59
N ILE A 42 -0.94 10.54 -38.29
CA ILE A 42 -1.06 9.19 -37.72
C ILE A 42 -2.26 9.18 -36.78
N PRO A 43 -3.44 8.70 -37.23
CA PRO A 43 -4.55 8.44 -36.33
C PRO A 43 -4.16 7.33 -35.35
N GLN A 44 -4.68 7.44 -34.12
CA GLN A 44 -4.51 6.42 -33.10
C GLN A 44 -5.84 5.69 -32.88
N ASN A 45 -5.79 4.36 -32.80
CA ASN A 45 -6.94 3.46 -32.73
C ASN A 45 -7.87 3.58 -33.95
N GLY A 46 -9.12 3.14 -33.84
CA GLY A 46 -10.10 3.27 -34.94
C GLY A 46 -9.79 2.40 -36.18
N ALA A 47 -9.07 1.29 -36.03
CA ALA A 47 -8.69 0.36 -37.11
C ALA A 47 -9.86 -0.04 -38.02
N TRP A 48 -11.06 -0.06 -37.46
CA TRP A 48 -12.30 -0.49 -38.11
C TRP A 48 -12.99 0.58 -38.98
N ILE A 49 -12.48 1.81 -39.02
CA ILE A 49 -13.13 2.94 -39.72
C ILE A 49 -13.34 2.67 -41.22
N ILE A 50 -12.44 1.93 -41.86
CA ILE A 50 -12.56 1.52 -43.27
C ILE A 50 -13.74 0.56 -43.48
N ASN A 51 -14.02 -0.31 -42.51
CA ASN A 51 -15.17 -1.20 -42.54
C ASN A 51 -16.47 -0.44 -42.31
N ASP A 52 -16.47 0.52 -41.39
CA ASP A 52 -17.64 1.33 -41.05
C ASP A 52 -18.14 2.21 -42.22
N LEU A 53 -17.25 2.58 -43.15
CA LEU A 53 -17.62 3.27 -44.39
C LEU A 53 -18.42 2.39 -45.37
N GLY A 54 -18.44 1.06 -45.19
CA GLY A 54 -19.17 0.12 -46.03
C GLY A 54 -18.69 0.12 -47.49
N SER A 55 -19.58 0.44 -48.44
CA SER A 55 -19.29 0.47 -49.88
C SER A 55 -18.76 1.83 -50.40
N ASP A 56 -18.49 2.80 -49.53
CA ASP A 56 -18.02 4.13 -49.91
C ASP A 56 -16.52 4.14 -50.26
N THR A 57 -16.20 3.65 -51.46
CA THR A 57 -14.80 3.52 -51.93
C THR A 57 -14.08 4.85 -52.07
N ALA A 58 -14.81 5.92 -52.40
CA ALA A 58 -14.25 7.27 -52.54
C ALA A 58 -13.71 7.78 -51.19
N ARG A 59 -14.50 7.67 -50.11
CA ARG A 59 -14.04 8.09 -48.77
C ARG A 59 -12.93 7.20 -48.21
N LYS A 60 -12.99 5.88 -48.46
CA LYS A 60 -11.89 4.97 -48.06
C LYS A 60 -10.57 5.41 -48.68
N LYS A 61 -10.59 5.71 -49.99
CA LYS A 61 -9.41 6.19 -50.70
C LYS A 61 -8.95 7.54 -50.15
N ALA A 62 -9.86 8.50 -49.98
CA ALA A 62 -9.52 9.82 -49.46
C ALA A 62 -8.88 9.76 -48.06
N TYR A 63 -9.41 8.90 -47.18
CA TYR A 63 -8.82 8.67 -45.85
C TYR A 63 -7.41 8.10 -45.93
N LEU A 64 -7.21 7.04 -46.73
CA LEU A 64 -5.89 6.44 -46.92
C LEU A 64 -4.91 7.42 -47.57
N ASP A 65 -5.34 8.26 -48.51
CA ASP A 65 -4.49 9.29 -49.13
C ASP A 65 -4.09 10.38 -48.12
N ALA A 66 -4.97 10.72 -47.17
CA ALA A 66 -4.72 11.73 -46.15
C ALA A 66 -3.68 11.25 -45.11
N ILE A 67 -3.80 10.02 -44.62
CA ILE A 67 -2.96 9.53 -43.52
C ILE A 67 -1.62 8.97 -44.01
N GLY A 68 -0.60 9.09 -43.15
CA GLY A 68 0.73 8.53 -43.39
C GLY A 68 0.91 7.12 -42.83
N ALA A 69 0.29 6.85 -41.68
CA ALA A 69 0.36 5.59 -40.94
C ALA A 69 -0.86 5.47 -40.00
N ILE A 70 -0.97 4.39 -39.24
CA ILE A 70 -1.90 4.24 -38.11
C ILE A 70 -1.14 3.72 -36.88
N ALA A 71 -1.52 4.18 -35.69
CA ALA A 71 -1.10 3.61 -34.43
C ALA A 71 -2.28 2.92 -33.76
N VAL A 72 -2.09 1.75 -33.14
CA VAL A 72 -3.15 1.02 -32.44
C VAL A 72 -2.63 0.50 -31.13
N GLU A 73 -3.44 0.68 -30.07
CA GLU A 73 -3.14 0.19 -28.74
C GLU A 73 -3.76 -1.17 -28.46
N ASP A 74 -3.14 -1.89 -27.52
CA ASP A 74 -3.64 -3.15 -26.92
C ASP A 74 -3.89 -4.28 -27.93
N VAL A 75 -3.01 -4.42 -28.91
CA VAL A 75 -3.15 -5.41 -29.99
C VAL A 75 -2.73 -6.82 -29.55
N TYR A 76 -1.72 -6.93 -28.67
CA TYR A 76 -1.12 -8.19 -28.22
C TYR A 76 -1.31 -8.45 -26.72
N HIS A 77 -1.74 -7.45 -25.95
CA HIS A 77 -1.81 -7.47 -24.50
C HIS A 77 -3.26 -7.45 -23.94
N GLY A 78 -4.25 -7.04 -24.74
CA GLY A 78 -5.67 -7.12 -24.36
C GLY A 78 -6.05 -6.40 -23.06
N GLY A 79 -5.25 -5.43 -22.61
CA GLY A 79 -5.46 -4.67 -21.37
C GLY A 79 -5.15 -5.41 -20.06
N ASP A 80 -4.41 -6.52 -20.09
CA ASP A 80 -4.10 -7.34 -18.91
C ASP A 80 -2.72 -7.03 -18.30
N ALA A 81 -2.70 -6.10 -17.34
CA ALA A 81 -1.51 -5.61 -16.63
C ALA A 81 -0.71 -6.66 -15.82
N ASP A 82 -1.19 -7.91 -15.67
CA ASP A 82 -0.45 -8.94 -14.91
C ASP A 82 0.71 -9.49 -15.75
N GLU A 83 1.95 -9.32 -15.26
CA GLU A 83 3.17 -9.84 -15.87
C GLU A 83 3.22 -11.38 -16.00
N ASN A 84 2.37 -12.08 -15.26
CA ASN A 84 2.28 -13.54 -15.31
C ASN A 84 1.31 -14.06 -16.38
N ASN A 85 0.45 -13.20 -16.92
CA ASN A 85 -0.49 -13.59 -17.95
C ASN A 85 0.18 -13.59 -19.35
N PRO A 86 -0.06 -14.62 -20.17
CA PRO A 86 0.52 -14.69 -21.50
C PRO A 86 -0.06 -13.61 -22.42
N LEU A 87 0.77 -13.08 -23.34
CA LEU A 87 0.28 -12.23 -24.43
C LEU A 87 -0.86 -12.92 -25.18
N ASN A 88 -1.91 -12.16 -25.47
CA ASN A 88 -3.13 -12.62 -26.11
C ASN A 88 -3.47 -11.74 -27.32
N PRO A 89 -2.89 -12.04 -28.50
CA PRO A 89 -3.12 -11.26 -29.72
C PRO A 89 -4.60 -11.18 -30.11
N ASP A 90 -5.09 -9.96 -30.39
CA ASP A 90 -6.38 -9.72 -31.05
C ASP A 90 -6.22 -10.01 -32.55
N GLU A 91 -6.30 -11.29 -32.89
CA GLU A 91 -6.13 -11.79 -34.27
C GLU A 91 -7.07 -11.09 -35.26
N GLU A 92 -8.28 -10.70 -34.84
CA GLU A 92 -9.25 -10.03 -35.71
C GLU A 92 -8.79 -8.60 -36.04
N THR A 93 -8.34 -7.85 -35.02
CA THR A 93 -7.78 -6.52 -35.24
C THR A 93 -6.49 -6.58 -36.07
N ILE A 94 -5.65 -7.59 -35.85
CA ILE A 94 -4.41 -7.82 -36.63
C ILE A 94 -4.75 -8.04 -38.12
N GLU A 95 -5.76 -8.85 -38.44
CA GLU A 95 -6.19 -9.09 -39.83
C GLU A 95 -6.71 -7.81 -40.50
N VAL A 96 -7.50 -7.00 -39.79
CA VAL A 96 -7.99 -5.71 -40.30
C VAL A 96 -6.84 -4.75 -40.57
N LEU A 97 -5.88 -4.65 -39.65
CA LEU A 97 -4.72 -3.77 -39.81
C LEU A 97 -3.85 -4.16 -41.01
N LYS A 98 -3.64 -5.46 -41.21
CA LYS A 98 -2.92 -5.96 -42.39
C LYS A 98 -3.65 -5.59 -43.69
N ARG A 99 -4.92 -5.97 -43.80
CA ARG A 99 -5.72 -5.80 -45.03
C ARG A 99 -5.95 -4.34 -45.39
N ASP A 100 -6.30 -3.50 -44.42
CA ASP A 100 -6.77 -2.14 -44.70
C ASP A 100 -5.63 -1.12 -44.72
N PHE A 101 -4.53 -1.36 -44.00
CA PHE A 101 -3.44 -0.40 -43.85
C PHE A 101 -2.13 -0.91 -44.46
N LEU A 102 -1.58 -2.04 -43.98
CA LEU A 102 -0.29 -2.54 -44.49
C LEU A 102 -0.33 -2.84 -46.00
N ASP A 103 -1.36 -3.56 -46.47
CA ASP A 103 -1.52 -3.90 -47.89
C ASP A 103 -1.70 -2.66 -48.79
N ASN A 104 -2.12 -1.53 -48.20
CA ASN A 104 -2.24 -0.23 -48.87
C ASN A 104 -1.00 0.67 -48.64
N GLY A 105 0.11 0.10 -48.17
CA GLY A 105 1.38 0.79 -47.98
C GLY A 105 1.39 1.76 -46.80
N LYS A 106 0.49 1.59 -45.81
CA LYS A 106 0.45 2.39 -44.59
C LYS A 106 1.11 1.62 -43.44
N PRO A 107 2.21 2.12 -42.85
CA PRO A 107 2.81 1.52 -41.68
C PRO A 107 1.80 1.44 -40.52
N VAL A 108 1.94 0.39 -39.71
CA VAL A 108 1.15 0.17 -38.51
C VAL A 108 2.09 0.18 -37.31
N PHE A 109 1.86 1.09 -36.37
CA PHE A 109 2.54 1.12 -35.08
C PHE A 109 1.68 0.37 -34.06
N ALA A 110 2.20 -0.75 -33.54
CA ALA A 110 1.56 -1.48 -32.46
C ALA A 110 2.10 -0.94 -31.15
N VAL A 111 1.23 -0.34 -30.33
CA VAL A 111 1.58 0.30 -29.07
C VAL A 111 0.95 -0.50 -27.93
N ASP A 112 1.72 -1.36 -27.29
CA ASP A 112 1.21 -2.11 -26.15
C ASP A 112 1.95 -1.69 -24.89
N TYR A 113 1.18 -1.58 -23.81
CA TYR A 113 1.64 -1.21 -22.48
C TYR A 113 2.19 -2.44 -21.76
N ILE A 114 3.48 -2.74 -21.98
CA ILE A 114 4.09 -4.02 -21.58
C ILE A 114 5.38 -3.77 -20.81
N ASP A 115 5.42 -4.27 -19.57
CA ASP A 115 6.62 -4.28 -18.73
C ASP A 115 7.31 -5.67 -18.69
N GLY A 116 8.59 -5.66 -18.29
CA GLY A 116 9.42 -6.85 -18.13
C GLY A 116 10.17 -7.26 -19.41
N SER A 117 11.51 -7.36 -19.30
CA SER A 117 12.42 -7.60 -20.45
C SER A 117 12.07 -8.81 -21.33
N LYS A 118 11.50 -9.87 -20.74
CA LYS A 118 11.10 -11.08 -21.49
C LYS A 118 9.80 -10.90 -22.28
N ARG A 119 8.80 -10.21 -21.72
CA ARG A 119 7.53 -9.93 -22.42
C ARG A 119 7.74 -8.91 -23.52
N VAL A 120 8.53 -7.86 -23.27
CA VAL A 120 8.91 -6.89 -24.30
C VAL A 120 9.53 -7.61 -25.50
N ALA A 121 10.49 -8.51 -25.28
CA ALA A 121 11.09 -9.29 -26.36
C ALA A 121 10.09 -10.21 -27.08
N GLN A 122 9.10 -10.77 -26.37
CA GLN A 122 8.06 -11.59 -26.97
C GLN A 122 7.09 -10.76 -27.82
N PHE A 123 6.64 -9.61 -27.30
CA PHE A 123 5.79 -8.66 -28.00
C PHE A 123 6.47 -8.13 -29.26
N GLU A 124 7.70 -7.65 -29.16
CA GLU A 124 8.47 -7.17 -30.31
C GLU A 124 8.57 -8.24 -31.39
N LYS A 125 8.81 -9.50 -31.00
CA LYS A 125 8.87 -10.63 -31.93
C LYS A 125 7.52 -10.89 -32.62
N LEU A 126 6.40 -10.79 -31.90
CA LEU A 126 5.07 -11.00 -32.46
C LEU A 126 4.68 -9.86 -33.41
N ALA A 127 4.79 -8.61 -32.96
CA ALA A 127 4.48 -7.43 -33.78
C ALA A 127 5.32 -7.38 -35.07
N LEU A 128 6.63 -7.65 -34.98
CA LEU A 128 7.50 -7.70 -36.17
C LEU A 128 7.13 -8.85 -37.12
N LYS A 129 6.72 -10.01 -36.58
CA LYS A 129 6.23 -11.14 -37.40
C LYS A 129 4.99 -10.75 -38.21
N ASP A 130 4.15 -9.86 -37.66
CA ASP A 130 2.95 -9.37 -38.31
C ASP A 130 3.19 -8.17 -39.24
N GLY A 131 4.43 -7.68 -39.33
CA GLY A 131 4.82 -6.54 -40.17
C GLY A 131 4.55 -5.18 -39.52
N PHE A 132 4.28 -5.16 -38.21
CA PHE A 132 4.04 -3.94 -37.45
C PHE A 132 5.34 -3.40 -36.83
N ILE A 133 5.34 -2.11 -36.53
CA ILE A 133 6.43 -1.44 -35.82
C ILE A 133 6.08 -1.47 -34.32
N PRO A 134 6.75 -2.29 -33.49
CA PRO A 134 6.45 -2.35 -32.07
C PRO A 134 6.93 -1.10 -31.35
N PHE A 135 6.10 -0.62 -30.44
CA PHE A 135 6.49 0.30 -29.38
C PHE A 135 5.95 -0.25 -28.06
N ALA A 136 6.80 -0.91 -27.29
CA ALA A 136 6.47 -1.30 -25.93
C ALA A 136 6.46 -0.04 -25.08
N ALA A 137 5.28 0.51 -24.86
CA ALA A 137 5.12 1.65 -23.97
C ALA A 137 5.24 1.15 -22.53
N PRO A 138 5.89 1.90 -21.63
CA PRO A 138 5.69 1.67 -20.20
C PRO A 138 4.20 1.89 -19.91
N GLU A 139 3.60 1.00 -19.14
CA GLU A 139 2.16 1.01 -18.85
C GLU A 139 1.71 2.39 -18.34
N ARG A 140 0.81 3.06 -19.09
CA ARG A 140 0.22 4.36 -18.72
C ARG A 140 -1.24 4.12 -18.36
N ASP A 141 -1.48 3.79 -17.11
CA ASP A 141 -2.81 3.61 -16.52
C ASP A 141 -3.63 4.93 -16.56
N LEU A 142 -4.48 5.10 -17.58
CA LEU A 142 -5.45 6.19 -17.66
C LEU A 142 -6.76 5.89 -16.92
N ASP A 143 -6.90 4.72 -16.28
CA ASP A 143 -8.09 4.31 -15.52
C ASP A 143 -7.75 3.54 -14.22
N ARG A 144 -7.17 4.21 -13.21
CA ARG A 144 -7.18 3.69 -11.82
C ARG A 144 -7.08 4.77 -10.73
N LEU A 145 -7.78 4.43 -9.64
CA LEU A 145 -8.30 5.23 -8.53
C LEU A 145 -7.22 5.59 -7.49
N VAL A 146 -7.48 6.67 -6.73
CA VAL A 146 -6.87 7.13 -5.47
C VAL A 146 -5.90 6.14 -4.81
N GLY A 147 -4.64 6.55 -4.57
CA GLY A 147 -3.81 5.89 -3.56
C GLY A 147 -2.28 5.99 -3.62
N THR A 148 -1.64 6.42 -4.71
CA THR A 148 -0.16 6.58 -4.71
C THR A 148 0.24 7.85 -5.45
N HIS A 149 1.07 8.70 -4.84
CA HIS A 149 1.65 9.86 -5.51
C HIS A 149 3.17 9.84 -5.43
N ASP A 150 3.77 8.87 -6.13
CA ASP A 150 5.18 8.90 -6.52
C ASP A 150 5.56 7.77 -7.51
N GLY A 151 5.08 7.89 -8.74
CA GLY A 151 5.90 7.52 -9.90
C GLY A 151 6.20 6.03 -10.15
N SER A 152 5.55 5.08 -9.47
CA SER A 152 5.52 3.66 -9.85
C SER A 152 4.32 2.94 -9.20
N PRO A 153 3.18 2.75 -9.91
CA PRO A 153 1.99 2.14 -9.32
C PRO A 153 1.62 0.80 -9.96
N ALA A 154 1.91 -0.30 -9.26
CA ALA A 154 1.19 -1.55 -9.45
C ALA A 154 -0.10 -1.48 -8.62
N HIS A 155 -1.26 -1.27 -9.26
CA HIS A 155 -2.52 -1.07 -8.54
C HIS A 155 -3.13 -2.38 -8.02
N ILE A 156 -3.17 -2.51 -6.69
CA ILE A 156 -4.00 -3.45 -5.96
C ILE A 156 -5.39 -2.82 -5.79
N ARG A 157 -6.46 -3.53 -6.19
CA ARG A 157 -7.84 -3.09 -5.96
C ARG A 157 -8.36 -3.81 -4.72
N PRO A 158 -8.42 -3.16 -3.55
CA PRO A 158 -9.04 -3.75 -2.37
C PRO A 158 -10.53 -3.99 -2.63
N THR A 159 -11.07 -4.97 -1.94
CA THR A 159 -12.45 -5.41 -1.98
C THR A 159 -13.04 -5.34 -0.58
N ALA A 160 -14.31 -5.72 -0.42
CA ALA A 160 -14.92 -5.87 0.92
C ALA A 160 -14.71 -7.28 1.50
N LYS A 161 -13.66 -7.97 1.06
CA LYS A 161 -13.25 -9.30 1.51
C LYS A 161 -11.80 -9.23 1.96
N ALA A 162 -11.34 -10.26 2.66
CA ALA A 162 -9.93 -10.40 3.00
C ALA A 162 -9.02 -10.29 1.77
N ASP A 163 -8.16 -9.28 1.78
CA ASP A 163 -7.20 -8.97 0.75
C ASP A 163 -5.76 -9.11 1.25
N THR A 164 -4.82 -9.14 0.31
CA THR A 164 -3.39 -8.99 0.60
C THR A 164 -2.87 -7.81 -0.21
N LEU A 165 -2.56 -6.72 0.48
CA LEU A 165 -2.17 -5.45 -0.10
C LEU A 165 -0.70 -5.16 0.25
N SER A 166 0.03 -4.55 -0.68
CA SER A 166 1.41 -4.15 -0.48
C SER A 166 1.67 -2.82 -1.20
N GLY A 167 2.24 -1.86 -0.47
CA GLY A 167 2.76 -0.61 -0.98
C GLY A 167 4.12 -0.75 -1.66
N SER A 168 4.80 0.37 -1.78
CA SER A 168 6.03 0.62 -2.49
C SER A 168 7.15 0.98 -1.52
N ASN A 169 8.29 1.50 -2.00
CA ASN A 169 9.35 2.02 -1.11
C ASN A 169 9.21 3.54 -0.90
N LEU A 170 8.04 4.09 -1.19
CA LEU A 170 7.73 5.50 -1.17
C LEU A 170 6.43 5.73 -0.38
N SER A 171 6.00 6.98 -0.20
CA SER A 171 4.91 7.25 0.75
C SER A 171 3.55 6.93 0.15
N ASP A 172 2.91 5.90 0.68
CA ASP A 172 1.67 5.35 0.18
C ASP A 172 0.44 5.73 1.02
N ARG A 173 -0.74 5.68 0.39
CA ARG A 173 -2.03 5.73 1.09
C ARG A 173 -2.84 4.49 0.73
N ILE A 174 -3.02 3.59 1.69
CA ILE A 174 -3.68 2.29 1.49
C ILE A 174 -4.96 2.23 2.35
N ASP A 175 -6.03 1.70 1.78
CA ASP A 175 -7.32 1.48 2.44
C ASP A 175 -7.80 0.03 2.17
N GLY A 176 -7.86 -0.80 3.21
CA GLY A 176 -8.29 -2.20 3.15
C GLY A 176 -9.81 -2.37 2.96
N LEU A 177 -10.59 -1.32 3.24
CA LEU A 177 -12.05 -1.35 3.24
C LEU A 177 -12.64 -2.27 4.32
N ALA A 178 -13.00 -3.49 3.95
CA ALA A 178 -13.62 -4.44 4.85
C ALA A 178 -13.08 -5.82 4.50
N GLY A 179 -12.88 -6.68 5.48
CA GLY A 179 -12.13 -7.90 5.26
C GLY A 179 -11.35 -8.26 6.51
N GLY A 180 -10.58 -9.34 6.44
CA GLY A 180 -9.49 -9.53 7.38
C GLY A 180 -8.23 -9.39 6.57
N ASP A 181 -7.76 -8.16 6.41
CA ASP A 181 -6.79 -7.78 5.39
C ASP A 181 -5.37 -7.94 5.90
N SER A 182 -4.46 -8.22 4.98
CA SER A 182 -3.02 -8.23 5.26
C SER A 182 -2.36 -7.13 4.43
N ILE A 183 -1.96 -6.03 5.07
CA ILE A 183 -1.48 -4.82 4.41
C ILE A 183 -0.05 -4.51 4.84
N SER A 184 0.83 -4.26 3.88
CA SER A 184 2.22 -3.84 4.12
C SER A 184 2.54 -2.55 3.37
N GLY A 185 2.87 -1.46 4.06
CA GLY A 185 3.36 -0.20 3.48
C GLY A 185 4.74 -0.35 2.81
N ARG A 186 5.62 -1.12 3.47
CA ARG A 186 7.01 -1.44 3.11
C ARG A 186 7.98 -0.31 3.45
N GLY A 187 8.10 0.73 2.63
CA GLY A 187 9.02 1.82 2.94
C GLY A 187 8.44 3.14 2.48
N GLY A 188 8.85 4.25 3.09
CA GLY A 188 8.14 5.53 2.92
C GLY A 188 7.43 5.91 4.22
N GLY A 189 6.83 7.10 4.26
CA GLY A 189 5.99 7.50 5.39
C GLY A 189 4.53 7.26 5.02
N ASP A 190 4.02 6.08 5.34
CA ASP A 190 2.77 5.57 4.82
C ASP A 190 1.57 5.99 5.66
N THR A 191 0.39 5.94 5.05
CA THR A 191 -0.90 6.01 5.75
C THR A 191 -1.74 4.82 5.37
N VAL A 192 -1.93 3.90 6.31
CA VAL A 192 -2.64 2.63 6.10
C VAL A 192 -3.88 2.57 6.97
N LEU A 193 -5.03 2.28 6.35
CA LEU A 193 -6.30 2.02 7.01
C LEU A 193 -6.66 0.54 6.78
N GLY A 194 -6.88 -0.23 7.86
CA GLY A 194 -7.38 -1.60 7.77
C GLY A 194 -8.86 -1.63 7.42
N GLY A 195 -9.67 -0.95 8.23
CA GLY A 195 -11.08 -0.71 7.96
C GLY A 195 -11.98 -1.57 8.84
N ARG A 196 -12.77 -2.47 8.25
CA ARG A 196 -13.65 -3.37 9.02
C ARG A 196 -13.17 -4.79 8.99
N GLY A 197 -13.05 -5.40 10.16
CA GLY A 197 -12.70 -6.79 10.36
C GLY A 197 -11.34 -6.88 11.03
N ASN A 198 -10.75 -8.07 11.07
CA ASN A 198 -9.52 -8.28 11.85
C ASN A 198 -8.31 -8.23 10.93
N ASP A 199 -7.63 -7.10 10.92
CA ASP A 199 -6.61 -6.75 9.95
C ASP A 199 -5.20 -6.96 10.52
N ARG A 200 -4.24 -7.12 9.61
CA ARG A 200 -2.81 -7.13 9.89
C ARG A 200 -2.14 -6.03 9.08
N LEU A 201 -1.68 -4.99 9.75
CA LEU A 201 -1.06 -3.81 9.16
C LEU A 201 0.42 -3.77 9.53
N SER A 202 1.27 -3.52 8.54
CA SER A 202 2.70 -3.32 8.71
C SER A 202 3.11 -2.03 8.00
N GLY A 203 3.65 -1.04 8.72
CA GLY A 203 4.18 0.19 8.13
C GLY A 203 5.46 -0.10 7.36
N GLY A 204 6.47 -0.59 8.06
CA GLY A 204 7.74 -1.02 7.47
C GLY A 204 8.85 -0.04 7.83
N SER A 205 9.37 0.74 6.88
CA SER A 205 10.42 1.71 7.15
C SER A 205 10.01 3.14 6.80
N GLY A 206 10.13 4.05 7.75
CA GLY A 206 9.75 5.46 7.62
C GLY A 206 8.76 5.81 8.73
N ASP A 207 8.29 7.06 8.76
CA ASP A 207 7.39 7.52 9.81
C ASP A 207 5.93 7.27 9.40
N ASP A 208 5.38 6.14 9.82
CA ASP A 208 4.10 5.62 9.33
C ASP A 208 2.90 6.05 10.20
N ARG A 209 1.70 5.97 9.61
CA ARG A 209 0.42 6.10 10.30
C ARG A 209 -0.46 4.90 9.99
N LEU A 210 -0.73 4.08 11.01
CA LEU A 210 -1.54 2.87 10.88
C LEU A 210 -2.83 3.03 11.69
N TYR A 211 -3.97 2.72 11.06
CA TYR A 211 -5.30 2.76 11.65
C TYR A 211 -5.95 1.37 11.49
N GLY A 212 -6.15 0.64 12.59
CA GLY A 212 -6.86 -0.65 12.59
C GLY A 212 -8.34 -0.49 12.25
N CYS A 213 -8.95 0.53 12.87
CA CYS A 213 -10.35 0.89 12.76
C CYS A 213 -11.28 0.00 13.57
N SER A 214 -11.87 -1.05 12.99
CA SER A 214 -12.86 -1.84 13.71
C SER A 214 -12.61 -3.32 13.57
N GLY A 215 -12.42 -4.00 14.69
CA GLY A 215 -12.06 -5.42 14.73
C GLY A 215 -10.86 -5.61 15.64
N GLY A 216 -10.45 -6.86 15.84
CA GLY A 216 -9.25 -7.17 16.62
C GLY A 216 -8.03 -7.20 15.71
N ASP A 217 -7.32 -6.08 15.64
CA ASP A 217 -6.29 -5.81 14.65
C ASP A 217 -4.89 -6.10 15.18
N THR A 218 -3.93 -6.21 14.26
CA THR A 218 -2.50 -6.27 14.57
C THR A 218 -1.77 -5.22 13.76
N LEU A 219 -1.17 -4.26 14.44
CA LEU A 219 -0.45 -3.13 13.85
C LEU A 219 1.02 -3.21 14.22
N LEU A 220 1.89 -3.18 13.21
CA LEU A 220 3.34 -3.19 13.34
C LEU A 220 3.89 -1.93 12.67
N GLY A 221 4.45 -0.99 13.43
CA GLY A 221 5.05 0.25 12.90
C GLY A 221 6.28 -0.06 12.06
N GLY A 222 7.29 -0.64 12.70
CA GLY A 222 8.51 -1.10 12.02
C GLY A 222 9.70 -0.25 12.44
N THR A 223 10.29 0.51 11.53
CA THR A 223 11.39 1.43 11.84
C THR A 223 10.98 2.86 11.47
N GLY A 224 11.21 3.83 12.33
CA GLY A 224 10.80 5.22 12.15
C GLY A 224 9.99 5.69 13.36
N ASP A 225 9.63 6.96 13.40
CA ASP A 225 8.77 7.48 14.47
C ASP A 225 7.29 7.32 14.09
N ASP A 226 6.70 6.19 14.44
CA ASP A 226 5.39 5.75 13.97
C ASP A 226 4.21 6.25 14.81
N ARG A 227 3.01 6.23 14.20
CA ARG A 227 1.74 6.43 14.91
C ARG A 227 0.78 5.28 14.62
N LEU A 228 0.43 4.53 15.65
CA LEU A 228 -0.46 3.38 15.57
C LEU A 228 -1.74 3.64 16.37
N PHE A 229 -2.88 3.42 15.73
CA PHE A 229 -4.21 3.57 16.33
C PHE A 229 -5.00 2.28 16.11
N GLY A 230 -5.24 1.50 17.17
CA GLY A 230 -6.09 0.30 17.10
C GLY A 230 -7.56 0.68 16.82
N GLU A 231 -8.01 1.72 17.52
CA GLU A 231 -9.38 2.26 17.48
C GLU A 231 -10.39 1.37 18.24
N ALA A 232 -11.15 0.49 17.58
CA ALA A 232 -12.18 -0.29 18.26
C ALA A 232 -11.96 -1.79 18.10
N GLY A 233 -11.74 -2.50 19.21
CA GLY A 233 -11.58 -3.94 19.22
C GLY A 233 -10.56 -4.39 20.25
N SER A 234 -9.95 -5.54 20.07
CA SER A 234 -8.89 -6.01 20.98
C SER A 234 -7.64 -6.19 20.17
N ASP A 235 -6.79 -5.17 20.23
CA ASP A 235 -5.76 -4.92 19.25
C ASP A 235 -4.37 -5.30 19.79
N ARG A 236 -3.46 -5.55 18.86
CA ARG A 236 -2.03 -5.75 19.15
C ARG A 236 -1.23 -4.71 18.42
N LEU A 237 -0.60 -3.81 19.15
CA LEU A 237 0.21 -2.73 18.60
C LEU A 237 1.68 -2.94 18.99
N SER A 238 2.57 -2.87 18.01
CA SER A 238 4.02 -2.86 18.20
C SER A 238 4.60 -1.68 17.44
N GLY A 239 5.22 -0.72 18.14
CA GLY A 239 5.86 0.44 17.50
C GLY A 239 7.08 0.01 16.69
N GLY A 240 8.02 -0.67 17.34
CA GLY A 240 9.19 -1.22 16.67
C GLY A 240 10.43 -0.45 17.06
N ALA A 241 11.08 0.25 16.13
CA ALA A 241 12.26 1.05 16.41
C ALA A 241 12.03 2.51 16.04
N GLY A 242 12.24 3.43 16.98
CA GLY A 242 11.94 4.84 16.84
C GLY A 242 11.17 5.33 18.07
N ASN A 243 10.76 6.59 18.09
CA ASN A 243 9.92 7.13 19.17
C ASN A 243 8.46 7.14 18.73
N ASP A 244 7.77 6.06 19.08
CA ASP A 244 6.46 5.75 18.56
C ASP A 244 5.34 6.33 19.42
N ARG A 245 4.16 6.44 18.82
CA ARG A 245 2.91 6.76 19.53
C ARG A 245 1.87 5.69 19.25
N LEU A 246 1.49 4.96 20.28
CA LEU A 246 0.51 3.89 20.20
C LEU A 246 -0.73 4.28 21.01
N SER A 247 -1.90 4.06 20.41
CA SER A 247 -3.21 4.18 21.07
C SER A 247 -4.02 2.94 20.79
N GLY A 248 -4.33 2.15 21.83
CA GLY A 248 -5.20 0.97 21.72
C GLY A 248 -6.61 1.40 21.31
N GLY A 249 -7.24 2.22 22.15
CA GLY A 249 -8.54 2.81 21.87
C GLY A 249 -9.61 2.17 22.74
N GLY A 250 -10.53 1.41 22.16
CA GLY A 250 -11.60 0.76 22.90
C GLY A 250 -11.51 -0.75 22.82
N GLY A 251 -11.39 -1.40 23.97
CA GLY A 251 -11.37 -2.85 24.16
C GLY A 251 -10.12 -3.26 24.92
N ASN A 252 -9.71 -4.52 24.83
CA ASN A 252 -8.59 -5.01 25.63
C ASN A 252 -7.35 -5.13 24.75
N ASP A 253 -6.46 -4.15 24.84
CA ASP A 253 -5.37 -3.98 23.89
C ASP A 253 -4.03 -4.45 24.46
N ARG A 254 -3.10 -4.78 23.57
CA ARG A 254 -1.71 -5.12 23.92
C ARG A 254 -0.76 -4.23 23.15
N LEU A 255 -0.01 -3.40 23.87
CA LEU A 255 0.89 -2.39 23.31
C LEU A 255 2.34 -2.70 23.70
N SER A 256 3.23 -2.79 22.72
CA SER A 256 4.69 -2.73 22.90
C SER A 256 5.24 -1.53 22.16
N GLY A 257 5.91 -0.61 22.87
CA GLY A 257 6.59 0.51 22.22
C GLY A 257 7.74 0.03 21.36
N GLY A 258 8.60 -0.79 21.95
CA GLY A 258 9.77 -1.34 21.29
C GLY A 258 11.03 -0.59 21.69
N ALA A 259 11.83 -0.19 20.71
CA ALA A 259 13.11 0.47 20.89
C ALA A 259 12.99 1.98 20.64
N GLY A 260 13.14 2.79 21.68
CA GLY A 260 13.04 4.25 21.64
C GLY A 260 12.27 4.75 22.86
N ASN A 261 11.91 6.04 22.89
CA ASN A 261 11.08 6.57 23.97
C ASN A 261 9.65 6.72 23.47
N ASP A 262 8.83 5.73 23.77
CA ASP A 262 7.51 5.62 23.18
C ASP A 262 6.44 6.28 24.06
N VAL A 263 5.31 6.60 23.45
CA VAL A 263 4.11 7.06 24.16
C VAL A 263 2.99 6.06 23.93
N LEU A 264 2.51 5.46 25.03
CA LEU A 264 1.51 4.41 25.02
C LEU A 264 0.22 4.93 25.68
N LEU A 265 -0.90 4.74 25.01
CA LEU A 265 -2.24 4.99 25.53
C LEU A 265 -3.05 3.70 25.38
N GLY A 266 -3.48 3.11 26.48
CA GLY A 266 -4.34 1.91 26.44
C GLY A 266 -5.73 2.28 25.91
N GLY A 267 -6.33 3.29 26.52
CA GLY A 267 -7.69 3.73 26.23
C GLY A 267 -8.68 3.14 27.24
N SER A 268 -9.77 2.56 26.75
CA SER A 268 -10.80 1.97 27.62
C SER A 268 -10.78 0.46 27.51
N GLY A 269 -10.78 -0.24 28.66
CA GLY A 269 -10.77 -1.69 28.73
C GLY A 269 -9.60 -2.17 29.57
N ILE A 270 -9.29 -3.46 29.48
CA ILE A 270 -8.18 -4.06 30.24
C ILE A 270 -6.97 -4.15 29.31
N ASP A 271 -6.03 -3.22 29.47
CA ASP A 271 -4.90 -3.09 28.57
C ASP A 271 -3.62 -3.69 29.12
N GLN A 272 -2.73 -4.08 28.20
CA GLN A 272 -1.45 -4.70 28.49
C GLN A 272 -0.31 -3.89 27.88
N PHE A 273 0.55 -3.31 28.72
CA PHE A 273 1.74 -2.58 28.31
C PHE A 273 2.97 -3.48 28.44
N VAL A 274 3.60 -3.79 27.31
CA VAL A 274 4.66 -4.81 27.20
C VAL A 274 6.02 -4.15 27.16
N PHE A 275 6.94 -4.66 27.99
CA PHE A 275 8.35 -4.31 28.00
C PHE A 275 9.19 -5.55 27.69
N ASP A 276 9.62 -5.65 26.43
CA ASP A 276 10.34 -6.80 25.86
C ASP A 276 11.63 -6.42 25.11
N THR A 277 12.04 -5.16 25.22
CA THR A 277 13.23 -4.63 24.56
C THR A 277 14.32 -4.23 25.55
N ARG A 278 15.52 -4.04 25.01
CA ARG A 278 16.71 -3.74 25.82
C ARG A 278 16.54 -2.42 26.58
N LEU A 279 16.61 -2.52 27.90
CA LEU A 279 16.58 -1.36 28.80
C LEU A 279 17.75 -0.39 28.55
N GLY A 280 17.48 0.92 28.71
CA GLY A 280 18.51 1.94 28.63
C GLY A 280 17.95 3.35 28.75
N LYS A 281 18.84 4.34 28.92
CA LYS A 281 18.45 5.76 29.04
C LYS A 281 17.75 6.34 27.82
N ALA A 282 17.88 5.67 26.66
CA ALA A 282 17.22 6.05 25.41
C ALA A 282 15.96 5.21 25.14
N ASN A 283 15.57 4.36 26.10
CA ASN A 283 14.46 3.43 25.99
C ASN A 283 13.53 3.54 27.22
N ILE A 284 12.98 4.74 27.42
CA ILE A 284 12.10 5.05 28.56
C ILE A 284 10.74 5.47 28.01
N ASP A 285 9.79 4.55 28.09
CA ASP A 285 8.46 4.78 27.55
C ASP A 285 7.60 5.58 28.51
N THR A 286 6.51 6.13 28.00
CA THR A 286 5.53 6.88 28.77
C THR A 286 4.13 6.33 28.55
N ILE A 287 3.58 5.69 29.56
CA ILE A 287 2.17 5.31 29.64
C ILE A 287 1.40 6.51 30.21
N ARG A 288 0.33 6.94 29.53
CA ARG A 288 -0.36 8.19 29.88
C ARG A 288 -1.67 8.02 30.65
N ASP A 289 -2.26 6.85 30.60
CA ASP A 289 -3.63 6.59 31.04
C ASP A 289 -3.79 5.28 31.83
N PHE A 290 -2.70 4.76 32.39
CA PHE A 290 -2.70 3.51 33.15
C PHE A 290 -3.77 3.49 34.26
N ASP A 291 -4.71 2.56 34.18
CA ASP A 291 -5.74 2.30 35.19
C ASP A 291 -5.33 1.13 36.09
N VAL A 292 -4.98 1.42 37.34
CA VAL A 292 -4.56 0.42 38.34
C VAL A 292 -5.64 -0.63 38.67
N SER A 293 -6.90 -0.40 38.32
CA SER A 293 -7.98 -1.35 38.55
C SER A 293 -8.16 -2.35 37.41
N GLU A 294 -7.69 -2.02 36.21
CA GLU A 294 -7.92 -2.79 34.99
C GLU A 294 -6.61 -3.26 34.34
N ASP A 295 -5.65 -2.36 34.12
CA ASP A 295 -4.47 -2.57 33.27
C ASP A 295 -3.37 -3.43 33.88
N ARG A 296 -2.48 -3.91 33.00
CA ARG A 296 -1.31 -4.72 33.38
C ARG A 296 -0.05 -4.28 32.66
N ILE A 297 1.06 -4.37 33.40
CA ILE A 297 2.42 -4.21 32.91
C ILE A 297 3.03 -5.59 32.71
N LEU A 298 3.45 -5.89 31.49
CA LEU A 298 4.03 -7.17 31.12
C LEU A 298 5.54 -7.02 30.93
N LEU A 299 6.29 -7.89 31.60
CA LEU A 299 7.75 -7.85 31.65
C LEU A 299 8.31 -9.14 31.05
N ASP A 300 9.09 -9.02 29.99
CA ASP A 300 9.77 -10.17 29.36
C ASP A 300 10.89 -10.70 30.26
N GLN A 301 10.92 -12.01 30.57
CA GLN A 301 11.95 -12.55 31.46
C GLN A 301 13.38 -12.44 30.88
N ASP A 302 13.53 -12.40 29.55
CA ASP A 302 14.86 -12.35 28.92
C ASP A 302 15.48 -10.96 29.07
N THR A 303 14.63 -9.92 29.14
CA THR A 303 15.00 -8.55 29.50
C THR A 303 15.16 -8.39 31.01
N PHE A 304 14.18 -8.86 31.79
CA PHE A 304 14.14 -8.74 33.24
C PHE A 304 14.70 -9.99 33.94
N THR A 305 15.91 -10.40 33.57
CA THR A 305 16.59 -11.69 33.85
C THR A 305 16.60 -12.23 35.30
N LYS A 306 16.23 -11.42 36.29
CA LYS A 306 16.16 -11.80 37.71
C LYS A 306 14.75 -12.00 38.24
N LEU A 307 13.75 -11.75 37.40
CA LEU A 307 12.36 -12.08 37.64
C LEU A 307 12.08 -13.53 37.22
N LYS A 308 10.98 -14.08 37.73
CA LYS A 308 10.50 -15.42 37.38
C LYS A 308 9.18 -15.26 36.63
N VAL A 309 8.98 -16.07 35.60
CA VAL A 309 7.70 -16.15 34.87
C VAL A 309 6.53 -16.35 35.84
N GLY A 310 5.45 -15.61 35.59
CA GLY A 310 4.24 -15.57 36.39
C GLY A 310 4.00 -14.22 37.05
N ALA A 311 3.08 -14.19 38.01
CA ALA A 311 2.76 -12.98 38.76
C ALA A 311 3.99 -12.47 39.52
N LEU A 312 4.18 -11.16 39.55
CA LEU A 312 5.24 -10.56 40.35
C LEU A 312 4.98 -10.85 41.83
N THR A 313 6.02 -11.25 42.56
CA THR A 313 5.89 -11.43 44.02
C THR A 313 5.86 -10.08 44.71
N VAL A 314 5.06 -9.92 45.76
CA VAL A 314 5.00 -8.67 46.55
C VAL A 314 6.38 -8.21 47.02
N SER A 315 7.26 -9.13 47.41
CA SER A 315 8.64 -8.83 47.84
C SER A 315 9.58 -8.37 46.71
N ALA A 316 9.12 -8.36 45.46
CA ALA A 316 9.91 -7.89 44.32
C ALA A 316 9.53 -6.47 43.87
N LEU A 317 8.50 -5.87 44.47
CA LEU A 317 8.07 -4.51 44.20
C LEU A 317 8.43 -3.61 45.38
N ALA A 318 9.27 -2.61 45.13
CA ALA A 318 9.57 -1.53 46.06
C ALA A 318 8.84 -0.25 45.65
N ILE A 319 8.19 0.41 46.61
CA ILE A 319 7.62 1.75 46.42
C ILE A 319 8.59 2.78 46.99
N GLY A 320 8.95 3.77 46.18
CA GLY A 320 9.87 4.85 46.49
C GLY A 320 10.96 5.02 45.43
N THR A 321 12.07 5.66 45.81
CA THR A 321 13.10 6.11 44.84
C THR A 321 14.19 5.07 44.55
N LYS A 322 14.23 3.96 45.30
CA LYS A 322 15.25 2.91 45.17
C LYS A 322 14.78 1.60 45.81
N ALA A 323 15.44 0.52 45.44
CA ALA A 323 15.32 -0.75 46.11
C ALA A 323 15.85 -0.69 47.56
N THR A 324 15.31 -1.53 48.42
CA THR A 324 15.47 -1.51 49.87
C THR A 324 16.00 -2.83 50.43
N ASP A 325 15.72 -3.95 49.77
CA ASP A 325 16.23 -5.27 50.14
C ASP A 325 16.54 -6.14 48.91
N SER A 326 17.36 -7.18 49.08
CA SER A 326 17.88 -8.01 47.99
C SER A 326 16.84 -8.73 47.11
N HIS A 327 15.55 -8.68 47.43
CA HIS A 327 14.45 -9.26 46.64
C HIS A 327 13.79 -8.25 45.72
N ASP A 328 13.90 -6.96 46.00
CA ASP A 328 13.33 -5.89 45.18
C ASP A 328 13.87 -5.99 43.75
N ARG A 329 13.01 -5.86 42.75
CA ARG A 329 13.38 -5.91 41.33
C ARG A 329 12.76 -4.79 40.56
N ILE A 330 11.52 -4.45 40.87
CA ILE A 330 10.82 -3.31 40.29
C ILE A 330 10.72 -2.24 41.36
N VAL A 331 11.12 -1.02 41.02
CA VAL A 331 11.05 0.16 41.87
C VAL A 331 10.11 1.15 41.23
N TYR A 332 9.05 1.54 41.94
CA TYR A 332 8.13 2.59 41.53
C TYR A 332 8.32 3.85 42.38
N ASP A 333 8.86 4.91 41.78
CA ASP A 333 8.88 6.24 42.38
C ASP A 333 7.49 6.87 42.25
N ASP A 334 6.70 6.72 43.31
CA ASP A 334 5.32 7.21 43.41
C ASP A 334 5.19 8.72 43.25
N LYS A 335 6.25 9.49 43.51
CA LYS A 335 6.23 10.96 43.39
C LYS A 335 6.57 11.40 41.98
N ALA A 336 7.51 10.72 41.33
CA ALA A 336 7.94 11.03 39.97
C ALA A 336 7.17 10.26 38.89
N GLY A 337 6.42 9.23 39.27
CA GLY A 337 5.72 8.32 38.37
C GLY A 337 6.65 7.47 37.52
N ALA A 338 7.78 7.03 38.08
CA ALA A 338 8.85 6.35 37.35
C ALA A 338 8.97 4.89 37.75
N LEU A 339 9.03 3.99 36.77
CA LEU A 339 9.36 2.58 36.97
C LEU A 339 10.81 2.29 36.59
N SER A 340 11.51 1.57 37.46
CA SER A 340 12.89 1.16 37.26
C SER A 340 13.10 -0.31 37.62
N TYR A 341 14.02 -0.95 36.90
CA TYR A 341 14.46 -2.31 37.17
C TYR A 341 15.79 -2.29 37.93
N ASP A 342 15.80 -2.88 39.14
CA ASP A 342 17.00 -3.14 39.92
C ASP A 342 17.39 -4.62 39.83
N ALA A 343 18.38 -4.93 39.00
CA ALA A 343 18.84 -6.30 38.79
C ALA A 343 19.58 -6.88 40.01
N ASP A 344 20.19 -6.07 40.86
CA ASP A 344 20.84 -6.58 42.08
C ASP A 344 19.88 -6.60 43.28
N GLY A 345 18.83 -5.79 43.20
CA GLY A 345 17.79 -5.57 44.20
C GLY A 345 18.25 -4.91 45.48
N ALA A 346 19.54 -4.82 45.74
CA ALA A 346 20.06 -4.24 46.97
C ALA A 346 20.17 -2.70 46.88
N GLY A 347 19.81 -2.09 45.75
CA GLY A 347 20.00 -0.66 45.50
C GLY A 347 21.47 -0.26 45.50
N LYS A 348 22.39 -1.22 45.30
CA LYS A 348 23.84 -0.98 45.29
C LYS A 348 24.29 -0.51 43.92
N VAL A 349 23.72 -1.09 42.88
CA VAL A 349 23.79 -0.62 41.49
C VAL A 349 22.57 0.25 41.22
N ALA A 350 22.75 1.29 40.39
CA ALA A 350 21.64 2.14 40.00
C ALA A 350 20.62 1.34 39.19
N ALA A 351 19.37 1.36 39.62
CA ALA A 351 18.25 0.81 38.87
C ALA A 351 18.13 1.48 37.50
N VAL A 352 17.70 0.71 36.49
CA VAL A 352 17.51 1.21 35.12
C VAL A 352 16.05 1.57 34.93
N ARG A 353 15.77 2.87 34.78
CA ARG A 353 14.43 3.36 34.43
C ARG A 353 14.01 2.81 33.07
N PHE A 354 12.76 2.36 32.97
CA PHE A 354 12.20 1.81 31.74
C PHE A 354 10.84 2.42 31.38
N ALA A 355 10.11 3.00 32.34
CA ALA A 355 8.83 3.64 32.04
C ALA A 355 8.51 4.83 32.94
N ASN A 356 7.64 5.69 32.42
CA ASN A 356 6.91 6.74 33.11
C ASN A 356 5.43 6.40 33.05
N ILE A 357 4.75 6.33 34.19
CA ILE A 357 3.35 5.84 34.23
C ILE A 357 2.41 6.76 34.99
N GLY A 358 2.89 7.92 35.44
CA GLY A 358 2.13 8.85 36.28
C GLY A 358 2.42 8.68 37.76
N ALA A 359 2.34 9.79 38.50
CA ALA A 359 2.61 9.84 39.93
C ALA A 359 1.36 9.55 40.75
N GLY A 360 1.54 9.01 41.96
CA GLY A 360 0.48 8.78 42.95
C GLY A 360 -0.42 7.59 42.65
N LEU A 361 0.02 6.65 41.81
CA LEU A 361 -0.72 5.41 41.54
C LEU A 361 -0.54 4.42 42.70
N ASP A 362 -1.63 3.78 43.13
CA ASP A 362 -1.62 2.74 44.16
C ASP A 362 -1.20 1.37 43.57
N LEU A 363 0.00 1.34 42.96
CA LEU A 363 0.51 0.12 42.33
C LEU A 363 0.78 -1.00 43.32
N THR A 364 0.47 -2.22 42.88
CA THR A 364 0.74 -3.47 43.57
C THR A 364 1.44 -4.45 42.66
N ALA A 365 1.96 -5.55 43.22
CA ALA A 365 2.57 -6.59 42.42
C ALA A 365 1.56 -7.31 41.48
N ALA A 366 0.26 -7.17 41.71
CA ALA A 366 -0.78 -7.75 40.84
C ALA A 366 -0.89 -7.04 39.49
N ASP A 367 -0.39 -5.81 39.40
CA ASP A 367 -0.38 -5.00 38.18
C ASP A 367 0.72 -5.45 37.21
N PHE A 368 1.60 -6.36 37.65
CA PHE A 368 2.75 -6.85 36.88
C PHE A 368 2.64 -8.34 36.59
N LEU A 369 2.93 -8.71 35.35
CA LEU A 369 3.03 -10.10 34.91
C LEU A 369 4.37 -10.31 34.18
N VAL A 370 5.11 -11.34 34.56
CA VAL A 370 6.34 -11.74 33.89
C VAL A 370 6.01 -12.89 32.96
N PHE A 371 6.44 -12.83 31.69
CA PHE A 371 6.14 -13.86 30.69
C PHE A 371 7.39 -14.52 30.11
#